data_AF-A0A1I1BZ78-F1
#
_entry.id   AF-A0A1I1BZ78-F1
#
_cell.length_a   1.000
_cell.length_b   1.000
_cell.length_c   1.000
_cell.angle_alpha   90.00
_cell.angle_beta   90.00
_cell.angle_gamma   90.00
#
_symmetry.space_group_name_H-M   'P 1'
#
loop_
_entity.id
_entity.type
_entity.pdbx_description
1 polymer ?
#
loop_
_entity_poly.entity_id
_entity_poly.type
_entity_poly.pdbx_seq_one_letter_code
_entity_poly.pdbx_strand_id
1 'polypeptide(L)'
;MLVLVALFWIGITAPTETHPLFYFGLIFVAGGAFSLLFAGVGAATAGSRAPAAPEADLRFFQGIRRLVLAMWLCAVVADALGVLVVLAIADGRGGTPLSATTEVVVFIGAAVTIVWAGITSVVMRRVLPRG
;
A
#
# COMPACT_ATOMS: atom_id res chain seq x y z
N MET A 1 9.36 -0.44 0.94
CA MET A 1 10.25 0.54 1.59
C MET A 1 10.59 1.72 0.69
N LEU A 2 11.06 1.51 -0.54
CA LEU A 2 11.38 2.61 -1.47
C LEU A 2 10.23 3.62 -1.66
N VAL A 3 9.00 3.14 -1.82
CA VAL A 3 7.82 4.02 -1.97
C VAL A 3 7.62 4.92 -0.74
N LEU A 4 7.74 4.38 0.47
CA LEU A 4 7.61 5.19 1.71
C LEU A 4 8.71 6.24 1.82
N VAL A 5 9.96 5.89 1.48
CA VAL A 5 11.08 6.83 1.48
C VAL A 5 10.85 7.95 0.46
N ALA A 6 10.39 7.60 -0.74
CA ALA A 6 10.08 8.58 -1.78
C ALA A 6 8.94 9.52 -1.37
N LEU A 7 7.85 9.00 -0.80
CA LEU A 7 6.71 9.82 -0.33
C LEU A 7 7.12 10.74 0.82
N PHE A 8 7.93 10.25 1.76
CA PHE A 8 8.44 11.05 2.87
C PHE A 8 9.35 12.18 2.37
N TRP A 9 10.27 11.86 1.45
CA TRP A 9 11.12 12.86 0.80
C TRP A 9 10.27 13.94 0.12
N ILE A 10 9.29 13.52 -0.70
CA ILE A 10 8.37 14.42 -1.39
C ILE A 10 7.63 15.33 -0.40
N GLY A 11 7.13 14.80 0.72
CA GLY A 11 6.42 15.58 1.73
C GLY A 11 7.30 16.65 2.40
N ILE A 12 8.58 16.36 2.63
CA ILE A 12 9.54 17.31 3.21
C ILE A 12 9.96 18.37 2.19
N THR A 13 10.15 17.98 0.94
CA THR A 13 10.57 18.91 -0.14
C THR A 13 9.41 19.69 -0.75
N ALA A 14 8.18 19.50 -0.25
CA ALA A 14 7.01 20.20 -0.75
C ALA A 14 7.15 21.71 -0.51
N PRO A 15 6.88 22.57 -1.50
CA PRO A 15 6.83 24.02 -1.31
C PRO A 15 5.88 24.42 -0.18
N THR A 16 6.18 25.50 0.55
CA THR A 16 5.36 25.97 1.68
C THR A 16 3.93 26.37 1.27
N GLU A 17 3.74 26.71 0.00
CA GLU A 17 2.46 27.12 -0.59
C GLU A 17 1.69 25.96 -1.26
N THR A 18 2.09 24.71 -0.99
CA THR A 18 1.39 23.53 -1.52
C THR A 18 0.06 23.34 -0.81
N HIS A 19 -0.98 22.98 -1.57
CA HIS A 19 -2.33 22.78 -1.03
C HIS A 19 -2.32 21.74 0.13
N PRO A 20 -2.98 21.97 1.28
CA PRO A 20 -2.95 21.06 2.44
C PRO A 20 -3.39 19.61 2.14
N LEU A 21 -4.33 19.44 1.20
CA LEU A 21 -4.76 18.13 0.70
C LEU A 21 -3.62 17.29 0.10
N PHE A 22 -2.50 17.90 -0.30
CA PHE A 22 -1.35 17.17 -0.80
C PHE A 22 -0.84 16.14 0.22
N TYR A 23 -0.72 16.53 1.49
CA TYR A 23 -0.31 15.62 2.55
C TYR A 23 -1.33 14.50 2.80
N PHE A 24 -2.63 14.79 2.66
CA PHE A 24 -3.66 13.75 2.71
C PHE A 24 -3.49 12.75 1.56
N GLY A 25 -3.23 13.23 0.34
CA GLY A 25 -2.92 12.38 -0.81
C GLY A 25 -1.72 11.47 -0.54
N LEU A 26 -0.62 12.03 -0.02
CA LEU A 26 0.57 11.25 0.35
C LEU A 26 0.29 10.22 1.45
N ILE A 27 -0.51 10.57 2.47
CA ILE A 27 -0.91 9.65 3.55
C ILE A 27 -1.71 8.47 2.98
N PHE A 28 -2.63 8.73 2.07
CA PHE A 28 -3.42 7.68 1.42
C PHE A 28 -2.53 6.71 0.62
N VAL A 29 -1.60 7.22 -0.19
CA VAL A 29 -0.65 6.37 -0.94
C VAL A 29 0.33 5.64 -0.01
N ALA A 30 0.75 6.28 1.08
CA ALA A 30 1.55 5.61 2.11
C ALA A 30 0.76 4.46 2.77
N GLY A 31 -0.56 4.62 2.94
CA GLY A 31 -1.46 3.58 3.45
C GLY A 31 -1.45 2.30 2.61
N GLY A 32 -1.36 2.42 1.27
CA GLY A 32 -1.18 1.26 0.40
C GLY A 32 0.16 0.56 0.61
N ALA A 33 1.24 1.33 0.75
CA ALA A 33 2.56 0.79 1.07
C ALA A 33 2.61 0.09 2.45
N PHE A 34 1.93 0.64 3.45
CA PHE A 34 1.80 0.00 4.78
C PHE A 34 1.02 -1.30 4.72
N SER A 35 -0.07 -1.34 3.97
CA SER A 35 -0.88 -2.56 3.78
C SER A 35 -0.03 -3.70 3.21
N LEU A 36 0.89 -3.38 2.30
CA LEU A 36 1.85 -4.33 1.75
C LEU A 36 2.87 -4.83 2.78
N LEU A 37 3.38 -3.93 3.64
CA LEU A 37 4.27 -4.30 4.74
C LEU A 37 3.58 -5.25 5.73
N PHE A 38 2.35 -4.95 6.15
CA PHE A 38 1.59 -5.81 7.05
C PHE A 38 1.29 -7.17 6.42
N ALA A 39 0.95 -7.22 5.12
CA ALA A 39 0.81 -8.47 4.40
C ALA A 39 2.12 -9.29 4.39
N GLY A 40 3.26 -8.63 4.20
CA GLY A 40 4.58 -9.26 4.29
C GLY A 40 4.90 -9.83 5.67
N VAL A 41 4.58 -9.10 6.75
CA VAL A 41 4.73 -9.59 8.13
C VAL A 41 3.82 -10.81 8.37
N GLY A 42 2.57 -10.77 7.90
CA GLY A 42 1.65 -11.90 7.97
C GLY A 42 2.18 -13.14 7.22
N ALA A 43 2.80 -12.93 6.06
CA ALA A 43 3.45 -14.01 5.31
C ALA A 43 4.67 -14.59 6.03
N ALA A 44 5.55 -13.73 6.57
CA ALA A 44 6.74 -14.16 7.30
C ALA A 44 6.39 -14.96 8.57
N THR A 45 5.39 -14.49 9.32
CA THR A 45 4.87 -15.19 10.51
C THR A 45 4.22 -16.54 10.17
N ALA A 46 3.55 -16.65 9.01
CA ALA A 46 3.03 -17.93 8.55
C ALA A 46 4.16 -18.90 8.16
N GLY A 47 5.25 -18.41 7.57
CA GLY A 47 6.41 -19.22 7.18
C GLY A 47 7.26 -19.71 8.36
N SER A 48 7.30 -18.97 9.47
CA SER A 48 8.08 -19.33 10.67
C SER A 48 7.30 -20.11 11.73
N ARG A 49 6.01 -20.38 11.48
CA ARG A 49 5.14 -21.07 12.44
C ARG A 49 5.52 -22.55 12.55
N ALA A 50 5.72 -23.02 13.78
CA ALA A 50 5.90 -24.44 14.05
C ALA A 50 4.56 -25.19 13.85
N PRO A 51 4.58 -26.44 13.35
CA PRO A 51 3.37 -27.24 13.18
C PRO A 51 2.60 -27.37 14.50
N ALA A 52 1.30 -27.06 14.48
CA ALA A 52 0.40 -27.25 15.60
C ALA A 52 -0.66 -28.33 15.25
N ALA A 53 -1.72 -28.41 16.05
CA ALA A 53 -2.84 -29.31 15.74
C ALA A 53 -3.42 -28.97 14.35
N PRO A 54 -3.75 -29.97 13.49
CA PRO A 54 -4.14 -29.76 12.10
C PRO A 54 -5.31 -28.76 11.93
N GLU A 55 -6.31 -28.83 12.81
CA GLU A 55 -7.47 -27.92 12.78
C GLU A 55 -7.11 -26.47 13.11
N ALA A 56 -6.16 -26.25 14.01
CA ALA A 56 -5.71 -24.93 14.40
C ALA A 56 -4.90 -24.26 13.29
N ASP A 57 -4.08 -25.04 12.57
CA ASP A 57 -3.28 -24.55 11.45
C ASP A 57 -4.15 -24.24 10.23
N LEU A 58 -5.17 -25.05 9.93
CA LEU A 58 -6.11 -24.75 8.86
C LEU A 58 -6.85 -23.42 9.09
N ARG A 59 -7.37 -23.18 10.30
CA ARG A 59 -8.04 -21.91 10.65
C ARG A 59 -7.07 -20.73 10.55
N PHE A 60 -5.83 -20.90 11.01
CA PHE A 60 -4.80 -19.87 10.92
C PHE A 60 -4.49 -19.50 9.47
N PHE A 61 -4.20 -20.47 8.61
CA PHE A 61 -3.85 -20.21 7.21
C PHE A 61 -5.03 -19.62 6.41
N GLN A 62 -6.27 -20.04 6.71
CA GLN A 62 -7.46 -19.38 6.16
C GLN A 62 -7.57 -17.91 6.61
N GLY A 63 -7.27 -17.63 7.88
CA GLY A 63 -7.20 -16.28 8.43
C GLY A 63 -6.16 -15.41 7.71
N ILE A 64 -4.93 -15.91 7.56
CA ILE A 64 -3.86 -15.21 6.81
C ILE A 64 -4.29 -14.95 5.37
N ARG A 65 -4.92 -15.92 4.71
CA ARG A 65 -5.39 -15.76 3.33
C ARG A 65 -6.45 -14.65 3.19
N ARG A 66 -7.39 -14.56 4.13
CA ARG A 66 -8.38 -13.48 4.18
C ARG A 66 -7.74 -12.13 4.52
N LEU A 67 -6.81 -12.10 5.46
CA LEU A 67 -6.08 -10.89 5.84
C LEU A 67 -5.30 -10.32 4.65
N VAL A 68 -4.54 -11.14 3.92
CA VAL A 68 -3.76 -10.68 2.77
C VAL A 68 -4.66 -10.21 1.62
N LEU A 69 -5.84 -10.81 1.42
CA LEU A 69 -6.85 -10.29 0.48
C LEU A 69 -7.36 -8.91 0.92
N ALA A 70 -7.74 -8.78 2.19
CA ALA A 70 -8.26 -7.52 2.73
C ALA A 70 -7.22 -6.41 2.64
N MET A 71 -5.95 -6.69 2.98
CA MET A 71 -4.85 -5.73 2.85
C MET A 71 -4.60 -5.31 1.40
N TRP A 72 -4.73 -6.23 0.44
CA TRP A 72 -4.65 -5.88 -0.97
C TRP A 72 -5.79 -4.94 -1.40
N LEU A 73 -7.02 -5.22 -0.99
CA LEU A 73 -8.16 -4.34 -1.28
C LEU A 73 -8.00 -2.96 -0.61
N CYS A 74 -7.52 -2.91 0.63
CA CYS A 74 -7.19 -1.66 1.31
C CYS A 74 -6.13 -0.88 0.54
N ALA A 75 -5.09 -1.54 0.02
CA ALA A 75 -4.06 -0.88 -0.78
C ALA A 75 -4.65 -0.26 -2.06
N VAL A 76 -5.51 -1.01 -2.78
CA VAL A 76 -6.18 -0.49 -3.99
C VAL A 76 -7.02 0.75 -3.66
N VAL A 77 -7.84 0.69 -2.61
CA VAL A 77 -8.72 1.80 -2.24
C VAL A 77 -7.91 3.02 -1.77
N ALA A 78 -6.91 2.81 -0.92
CA ALA A 78 -6.08 3.88 -0.39
C ALA A 78 -5.26 4.55 -1.51
N ASP A 79 -4.62 3.76 -2.37
CA ASP A 79 -3.82 4.29 -3.49
C ASP A 79 -4.71 5.04 -4.50
N ALA A 80 -5.90 4.51 -4.81
CA ALA A 80 -6.85 5.20 -5.69
C ALA A 80 -7.31 6.54 -5.12
N LEU A 81 -7.65 6.59 -3.82
CA LEU A 81 -8.02 7.84 -3.15
C LEU A 81 -6.85 8.84 -3.13
N GLY A 82 -5.64 8.38 -2.81
CA GLY A 82 -4.45 9.22 -2.80
C GLY A 82 -4.15 9.83 -4.17
N VAL A 83 -4.24 9.02 -5.22
CA VAL A 83 -4.09 9.47 -6.61
C VAL A 83 -5.17 10.48 -7.01
N LEU A 84 -6.45 10.22 -6.66
CA LEU A 84 -7.54 11.15 -6.95
C LEU A 84 -7.34 12.51 -6.26
N VAL A 85 -6.87 12.50 -5.01
CA VAL A 85 -6.56 13.72 -4.26
C VAL A 85 -5.42 14.49 -4.94
N VAL A 86 -4.35 13.81 -5.36
CA VAL A 86 -3.22 14.44 -6.06
C VAL A 86 -3.66 15.03 -7.40
N LEU A 87 -4.47 14.31 -8.18
CA LEU A 87 -5.03 14.81 -9.43
C LEU A 87 -5.94 16.03 -9.23
N ALA A 88 -6.72 16.06 -8.14
CA ALA A 88 -7.63 17.18 -7.87
C ALA A 88 -6.90 18.50 -7.60
N ILE A 89 -5.63 18.44 -7.17
CA ILE A 89 -4.81 19.61 -6.83
C ILE A 89 -3.64 19.84 -7.80
N ALA A 90 -3.43 18.94 -8.76
CA ALA A 90 -2.31 18.95 -9.71
C ALA A 90 -2.14 20.31 -10.42
N ASP A 91 -3.25 20.87 -10.90
CA ASP A 91 -3.29 22.16 -11.60
C ASP A 91 -3.05 23.39 -10.70
N GLY A 92 -2.68 23.21 -9.43
CA GLY A 92 -2.46 24.31 -8.48
C GLY A 92 -3.76 24.92 -7.96
N ARG A 93 -4.86 24.16 -7.99
CA ARG A 93 -6.16 24.64 -7.50
C ARG A 93 -6.08 24.87 -5.99
N GLY A 94 -5.95 26.13 -5.58
CA GLY A 94 -5.81 26.54 -4.18
C GLY A 94 -4.38 26.48 -3.62
N GLY A 95 -3.35 26.50 -4.46
CA GLY A 95 -1.94 26.54 -4.04
C GLY A 95 -0.97 26.56 -5.22
N THR A 96 0.29 26.20 -5.00
CA THR A 96 1.24 25.99 -6.11
C THR A 96 0.95 24.69 -6.86
N PRO A 97 1.00 24.69 -8.21
CA PRO A 97 0.86 23.46 -9.00
C PRO A 97 1.96 22.46 -8.65
N LEU A 98 1.61 21.18 -8.73
CA LEU A 98 2.57 20.11 -8.45
C LEU A 98 3.55 19.96 -9.61
N SER A 99 4.78 19.54 -9.29
CA SER A 99 5.74 19.22 -10.34
C SER A 99 5.36 17.91 -11.02
N ALA A 100 5.55 17.82 -12.34
CA ALA A 100 5.31 16.59 -13.10
C ALA A 100 6.09 15.40 -12.51
N THR A 101 7.30 15.65 -11.99
CA THR A 101 8.12 14.62 -11.30
C THR A 101 7.42 14.09 -10.06
N THR A 102 6.84 14.97 -9.23
CA THR A 102 6.11 14.58 -8.02
C THR A 102 4.92 13.69 -8.36
N GLU A 103 4.12 14.09 -9.34
CA GLU A 103 2.98 13.31 -9.81
C GLU A 103 3.42 11.93 -10.31
N VAL A 104 4.42 11.87 -11.19
CA VAL A 104 4.97 10.62 -11.72
C VAL A 104 5.43 9.68 -10.60
N VAL A 105 6.13 10.19 -9.58
CA VAL A 105 6.58 9.37 -8.46
C VAL A 105 5.41 8.84 -7.64
N VAL A 106 4.38 9.65 -7.40
CA VAL A 106 3.17 9.20 -6.68
C VAL A 106 2.44 8.12 -7.48
N PHE A 107 2.24 8.32 -8.79
CA PHE A 107 1.59 7.34 -9.67
C PHE A 107 2.36 6.03 -9.76
N ILE A 108 3.67 6.09 -9.98
CA ILE A 108 4.53 4.91 -10.01
C ILE A 108 4.50 4.21 -8.65
N GLY A 109 4.57 4.98 -7.55
CA GLY A 109 4.48 4.45 -6.19
C GLY A 109 3.21 3.63 -5.97
N ALA A 110 2.06 4.21 -6.30
CA ALA A 110 0.73 3.59 -6.23
C ALA A 110 0.62 2.34 -7.12
N ALA A 111 1.10 2.41 -8.36
CA ALA A 111 1.06 1.27 -9.27
C ALA A 111 1.92 0.10 -8.73
N VAL A 112 3.13 0.41 -8.26
CA VAL A 112 4.06 -0.57 -7.68
C VAL A 112 3.46 -1.22 -6.43
N THR A 113 2.86 -0.45 -5.52
CA THR A 113 2.21 -0.99 -4.31
C THR A 113 1.05 -1.91 -4.65
N ILE A 114 0.15 -1.51 -5.55
CA ILE A 114 -0.99 -2.35 -5.96
C ILE A 114 -0.52 -3.66 -6.61
N VAL A 115 0.45 -3.58 -7.53
CA VAL A 115 0.97 -4.77 -8.24
C VAL A 115 1.63 -5.74 -7.25
N TRP A 116 2.51 -5.26 -6.37
CA TRP A 116 3.19 -6.13 -5.41
C TRP A 116 2.24 -6.70 -4.35
N ALA A 117 1.26 -5.92 -3.88
CA ALA A 117 0.25 -6.42 -2.95
C ALA A 117 -0.61 -7.50 -3.63
N GLY A 118 -0.95 -7.30 -4.91
CA GLY A 118 -1.66 -8.28 -5.72
C GLY A 118 -0.89 -9.58 -5.89
N ILE A 119 0.39 -9.49 -6.28
CA ILE A 119 1.28 -10.66 -6.39
C ILE A 119 1.36 -11.40 -5.06
N THR A 120 1.60 -10.69 -3.96
CA THR A 120 1.67 -11.28 -2.61
C THR A 120 0.38 -12.01 -2.26
N SER A 121 -0.78 -11.40 -2.56
CA SER A 121 -2.09 -11.98 -2.34
C SER A 121 -2.36 -13.24 -3.15
N VAL A 122 -1.91 -13.28 -4.41
CA VAL A 122 -2.03 -14.46 -5.27
C VAL A 122 -1.07 -15.56 -4.82
N VAL A 123 0.19 -15.23 -4.53
CA VAL A 123 1.21 -16.19 -4.10
C VAL A 123 0.80 -16.84 -2.77
N MET A 124 0.42 -16.06 -1.76
CA MET A 124 -0.03 -16.62 -0.48
C MET A 124 -1.30 -17.47 -0.62
N ARG A 125 -2.19 -17.11 -1.53
CA ARG A 125 -3.34 -17.96 -1.86
C ARG A 125 -2.95 -19.30 -2.48
N ARG A 126 -1.83 -19.38 -3.20
CA ARG A 126 -1.33 -20.62 -3.84
C ARG A 126 -0.49 -21.47 -2.90
N VAL A 127 0.39 -20.84 -2.12
CA VAL A 127 1.37 -21.54 -1.27
C VAL A 127 0.74 -22.06 0.03
N LEU A 128 -0.22 -21.33 0.60
CA LEU A 128 -0.83 -21.75 1.87
C LEU A 128 -1.69 -23.03 1.68
N PRO A 129 -1.62 -24.00 2.62
CA PRO A 129 -2.41 -25.24 2.57
C PRO A 129 -3.91 -24.97 2.43
N ARG A 130 -4.64 -25.86 1.76
CA ARG A 130 -6.08 -25.71 1.48
C ARG A 130 -6.99 -26.65 2.27
N GLY A 131 -6.42 -27.59 3.02
CA GLY A 131 -7.14 -28.77 3.49
C GLY A 131 -6.81 -29.96 2.61
#